data_AF-A0A6P6TC85-F1
#
_entry.id   AF-A0A6P6TC85-F1
#
_cell.length_a   1.000
_cell.length_b   1.000
_cell.length_c   1.000
_cell.angle_alpha   90.00
_cell.angle_beta   90.00
_cell.angle_gamma   90.00
#
_symmetry.space_group_name_H-M   'P 1'
#
loop_
_entity.id
_entity.type
_entity.pdbx_description
1 polymer ?
#
loop_
_entity_poly.entity_id
_entity_poly.type
_entity_poly.pdbx_seq_one_letter_code
_entity_poly.pdbx_strand_id
1 'polypeptide(L)'
;MNGKTMCQRKENVQEALQERKSVILPPVSTNEAYVDPRVILPPVSTNEISRINRALQAARFKRTAWIEGRAEINYQKAPFWYFTCSNCHEPTDYTGILDINCHYCRVKINPSPRAFIALTILDATGKMDTLALGEEAEKLMSIQATELTEINNQQNMILLHHITQAIQGKRLLCFVKKATPREKAIKGTAFTIVTSYEVEQLATEQQTSLNFHNDYA
;
A
#
# COMPACT_ATOMS: atom_id res chain seq x y z
N MET A 1 9.55 -16.10 -62.73
CA MET A 1 8.90 -14.79 -62.54
C MET A 1 7.83 -14.96 -61.47
N ASN A 2 8.07 -14.36 -60.30
CA ASN A 2 7.15 -14.36 -59.16
C ASN A 2 6.01 -13.37 -59.39
N GLY A 3 4.77 -13.76 -59.03
CA GLY A 3 3.63 -12.85 -59.10
C GLY A 3 2.39 -13.37 -58.38
N LYS A 4 2.27 -13.01 -57.08
CA LYS A 4 1.05 -12.83 -56.26
C LYS A 4 0.07 -14.02 -56.18
N THR A 5 -0.24 -14.50 -54.98
CA THR A 5 -1.43 -13.97 -54.27
C THR A 5 -1.19 -13.83 -52.76
N MET A 6 -0.88 -12.60 -52.35
CA MET A 6 -0.76 -12.16 -50.97
C MET A 6 -2.04 -11.40 -50.58
N CYS A 7 -3.22 -12.04 -50.67
CA CYS A 7 -4.50 -11.39 -50.36
C CYS A 7 -5.46 -12.21 -49.51
N GLN A 8 -5.29 -13.53 -49.36
CA GLN A 8 -6.24 -14.38 -48.62
C GLN A 8 -5.79 -14.76 -47.20
N ARG A 9 -4.61 -14.30 -46.76
CA ARG A 9 -4.04 -14.65 -45.44
C ARG A 9 -4.17 -13.54 -44.39
N LYS A 10 -4.73 -12.38 -44.76
CA LYS A 10 -4.94 -11.24 -43.84
C LYS A 10 -6.34 -11.19 -43.24
N GLU A 11 -7.34 -11.80 -43.88
CA GLU A 11 -8.74 -11.74 -43.41
C GLU A 11 -9.00 -12.64 -42.19
N ASN A 12 -8.32 -13.78 -42.06
CA ASN A 12 -8.51 -14.68 -40.90
C ASN A 12 -7.83 -14.23 -39.59
N VAL A 13 -6.99 -13.19 -39.61
CA VAL A 13 -6.39 -12.65 -38.38
C VAL A 13 -7.28 -11.56 -37.76
N GLN A 14 -8.03 -10.84 -38.58
CA GLN A 14 -8.92 -9.77 -38.14
C GLN A 14 -10.19 -10.30 -37.47
N GLU A 15 -10.77 -11.40 -37.96
CA GLU A 15 -11.91 -12.05 -37.28
C GLU A 15 -11.52 -12.72 -35.95
N ALA A 16 -10.32 -13.30 -35.84
CA ALA A 16 -9.84 -13.92 -34.59
C ALA A 16 -9.50 -12.89 -33.49
N LEU A 17 -9.32 -11.61 -33.84
CA LEU A 17 -9.05 -10.51 -32.90
C LEU A 17 -10.32 -9.83 -32.38
N GLN A 18 -11.49 -10.10 -32.98
CA GLN A 18 -12.74 -9.42 -32.64
C GLN A 18 -13.52 -10.09 -31.47
N GLU A 19 -13.23 -11.36 -31.14
CA GLU A 19 -13.95 -12.11 -30.10
C GLU A 19 -13.31 -12.08 -28.70
N ARG A 20 -12.11 -11.52 -28.54
CA ARG A 20 -11.59 -11.18 -27.21
C ARG A 20 -11.88 -9.73 -26.90
N LYS A 21 -13.14 -9.44 -26.57
CA LYS A 21 -13.49 -8.27 -25.75
C LYS A 21 -12.93 -8.47 -24.33
N SER A 22 -11.61 -8.50 -24.21
CA SER A 22 -10.94 -8.19 -22.95
C SER A 22 -11.18 -6.70 -22.71
N VAL A 23 -11.80 -6.40 -21.58
CA VAL A 23 -11.87 -5.09 -20.94
C VAL A 23 -10.71 -4.22 -21.40
N ILE A 24 -11.01 -3.25 -22.26
CA ILE A 24 -10.04 -2.28 -22.74
C ILE A 24 -9.73 -1.40 -21.52
N LEU A 25 -8.64 -1.70 -20.84
CA LEU A 25 -8.04 -0.77 -19.90
C LEU A 25 -7.71 0.53 -20.68
N PRO A 26 -8.13 1.70 -20.17
CA PRO A 26 -7.85 2.95 -20.86
C PRO A 26 -6.33 3.17 -20.99
N PRO A 27 -5.89 3.93 -22.01
CA PRO A 27 -4.48 4.16 -22.28
C PRO A 27 -3.84 4.91 -21.11
N VAL A 28 -3.05 4.20 -20.31
CA VAL A 28 -2.31 4.73 -19.16
C VAL A 28 -1.22 5.67 -19.67
N SER A 29 -1.53 6.97 -19.73
CA SER A 29 -0.59 8.03 -20.11
C SER A 29 -0.68 9.29 -19.26
N THR A 30 -1.35 9.25 -18.10
CA THR A 30 -1.26 10.31 -17.10
C THR A 30 -0.64 9.76 -15.81
N ASN A 31 0.22 10.56 -15.18
CA ASN A 31 0.88 10.29 -13.90
C ASN A 31 -0.09 9.94 -12.75
N GLU A 32 -1.39 10.09 -12.97
CA GLU A 32 -2.48 9.89 -12.02
C GLU A 32 -2.80 8.41 -11.75
N ALA A 33 -2.56 7.52 -12.70
CA ALA A 33 -2.73 6.07 -12.48
C ALA A 33 -1.70 5.49 -11.48
N TYR A 34 -0.65 6.25 -11.17
CA TYR A 34 0.36 5.94 -10.14
C TYR A 34 0.08 6.60 -8.78
N VAL A 35 -1.03 7.35 -8.64
CA VAL A 35 -1.34 8.10 -7.41
C VAL A 35 -1.97 7.20 -6.35
N ASP A 36 -2.78 6.23 -6.73
CA ASP A 36 -3.37 5.26 -5.78
C ASP A 36 -2.83 3.85 -6.01
N PRO A 37 -1.99 3.32 -5.09
CA PRO A 37 -1.49 1.95 -5.15
C PRO A 37 -2.59 0.90 -5.29
N ARG A 38 -3.82 1.16 -4.85
CA ARG A 38 -4.94 0.19 -4.88
C ARG A 38 -5.47 -0.07 -6.29
N VAL A 39 -5.34 0.89 -7.20
CA VAL A 39 -5.70 0.70 -8.62
C VAL A 39 -4.76 -0.34 -9.26
N ILE A 40 -3.49 -0.32 -8.87
CA ILE A 40 -2.46 -1.21 -9.41
C ILE A 40 -2.40 -2.53 -8.63
N LEU A 41 -2.72 -2.49 -7.34
CA LEU A 41 -2.62 -3.60 -6.39
C LEU A 41 -3.97 -3.90 -5.74
N PRO A 42 -4.98 -4.33 -6.51
CA PRO A 42 -6.27 -4.73 -5.96
C PRO A 42 -6.12 -5.98 -5.08
N PRO A 43 -7.11 -6.26 -4.22
CA PRO A 43 -7.16 -7.50 -3.46
C PRO A 43 -7.01 -8.72 -4.37
N VAL A 44 -6.19 -9.68 -3.94
CA VAL A 44 -5.89 -10.89 -4.71
C VAL A 44 -6.69 -12.10 -4.23
N SER A 45 -6.71 -13.13 -5.06
CA SER A 45 -7.33 -14.41 -4.72
C SER A 45 -6.48 -15.20 -3.71
N THR A 46 -7.11 -16.08 -2.92
CA THR A 46 -6.47 -16.76 -1.78
C THR A 46 -5.24 -17.60 -2.15
N ASN A 47 -5.18 -18.13 -3.36
CA ASN A 47 -4.04 -18.88 -3.90
C ASN A 47 -2.79 -18.02 -4.15
N GLU A 48 -2.95 -16.70 -4.28
CA GLU A 48 -1.85 -15.74 -4.46
C GLU A 48 -1.29 -15.24 -3.12
N ILE A 49 -2.01 -15.49 -2.02
CA ILE A 49 -1.61 -15.10 -0.67
C ILE A 49 -0.56 -16.10 -0.15
N SER A 50 0.60 -15.56 0.18
CA SER A 50 1.70 -16.32 0.76
C SER A 50 1.53 -16.45 2.27
N ARG A 51 1.74 -17.66 2.79
CA ARG A 51 1.97 -17.88 4.23
C ARG A 51 3.19 -17.09 4.68
N ILE A 52 3.14 -16.51 5.87
CA ILE A 52 4.18 -15.60 6.38
C ILE A 52 5.55 -16.27 6.43
N ASN A 53 5.65 -17.51 6.91
CA ASN A 53 6.93 -18.21 6.98
C ASN A 53 7.57 -18.42 5.59
N ARG A 54 6.77 -18.68 4.56
CA ARG A 54 7.22 -18.83 3.17
C ARG A 54 7.65 -17.49 2.60
N ALA A 55 6.90 -16.42 2.86
CA ALA A 55 7.28 -15.08 2.44
C ALA A 55 8.63 -14.66 3.04
N LEU A 56 8.85 -14.94 4.33
CA LEU A 56 10.12 -14.67 5.01
C LEU A 56 11.31 -15.46 4.42
N GLN A 57 11.12 -16.76 4.16
CA GLN A 57 12.14 -17.60 3.54
C GLN A 57 12.47 -17.14 2.11
N ALA A 58 11.43 -16.76 1.35
CA ALA A 58 11.57 -16.29 -0.02
C ALA A 58 12.12 -14.86 -0.13
N ALA A 59 12.11 -14.06 0.95
CA ALA A 59 12.49 -12.64 0.96
C ALA A 59 13.91 -12.33 0.46
N ARG A 60 14.77 -13.36 0.38
CA ARG A 60 16.10 -13.26 -0.23
C ARG A 60 16.05 -13.11 -1.76
N PHE A 61 15.06 -13.74 -2.40
CA PHE A 61 14.94 -13.84 -3.86
C PHE A 61 13.71 -13.09 -4.39
N LYS A 62 12.58 -13.18 -3.68
CA LYS A 62 11.36 -12.43 -3.94
C LYS A 62 11.29 -11.25 -2.99
N ARG A 63 11.24 -10.03 -3.53
CA ARG A 63 11.24 -8.80 -2.73
C ARG A 63 9.86 -8.34 -2.31
N THR A 64 8.80 -8.99 -2.80
CA THR A 64 7.41 -8.65 -2.52
C THR A 64 6.57 -9.90 -2.28
N ALA A 65 5.46 -9.75 -1.57
CA ALA A 65 4.48 -10.80 -1.34
C ALA A 65 3.12 -10.21 -0.95
N TRP A 66 2.05 -10.94 -1.25
CA TRP A 66 0.78 -10.80 -0.55
C TRP A 66 0.79 -11.68 0.69
N ILE A 67 0.40 -11.13 1.84
CA ILE A 67 0.24 -11.87 3.09
C ILE A 67 -1.10 -11.50 3.71
N GLU A 68 -1.67 -12.43 4.47
CA GLU A 68 -2.88 -12.17 5.24
C GLU A 68 -2.64 -12.59 6.69
N GLY A 69 -3.09 -11.78 7.63
CA GLY A 69 -2.97 -12.11 9.03
C GLY A 69 -3.65 -11.12 9.96
N ARG A 70 -3.65 -11.45 11.25
CA ARG A 70 -4.07 -10.56 12.32
C ARG A 70 -3.03 -9.45 12.50
N ALA A 71 -3.46 -8.20 12.52
CA ALA A 71 -2.59 -7.07 12.79
C ALA A 71 -2.51 -6.77 14.29
N GLU A 72 -1.29 -6.53 14.77
CA GLU A 72 -0.99 -6.07 16.12
C GLU A 72 -0.04 -4.90 16.05
N ILE A 73 -0.23 -3.91 16.92
CA ILE A 73 0.67 -2.76 16.97
C ILE A 73 1.99 -3.19 17.60
N ASN A 74 3.09 -3.00 16.89
CA ASN A 74 4.41 -3.20 17.46
C ASN A 74 4.72 -1.96 18.32
N TYR A 75 4.62 -2.09 19.65
CA TYR A 75 4.63 -0.98 20.59
C TYR A 75 5.78 -0.01 20.31
N GLN A 76 5.43 1.17 19.79
CA GLN A 76 6.35 2.28 19.55
C GLN A 76 5.98 3.43 20.48
N LYS A 77 6.98 3.98 21.14
CA LYS A 77 6.84 5.28 21.81
C LYS A 77 6.57 6.33 20.72
N ALA A 78 5.50 7.10 20.91
CA ALA A 78 5.17 8.27 20.09
C ALA A 78 6.41 9.17 19.86
N PRO A 79 6.47 9.96 18.77
CA PRO A 79 5.40 10.25 17.81
C PRO A 79 5.22 9.19 16.71
N PHE A 80 4.01 9.09 16.15
CA PHE A 80 3.64 8.28 14.97
C PHE A 80 3.80 9.05 13.65
N TRP A 81 4.62 10.10 13.67
CA TRP A 81 4.86 10.97 12.53
C TRP A 81 6.32 11.44 12.51
N TYR A 82 6.77 11.86 11.34
CA TYR A 82 8.07 12.50 11.12
C TYR A 82 7.94 13.53 10.01
N PHE A 83 8.81 14.54 9.98
CA PHE A 83 8.81 15.49 8.87
C PHE A 83 9.52 14.93 7.64
N THR A 84 8.97 15.25 6.47
CA THR A 84 9.52 14.88 5.17
C THR A 84 9.61 16.06 4.22
N CYS A 85 10.47 15.92 3.22
CA CYS A 85 10.49 16.79 2.06
C CYS A 85 9.19 16.67 1.27
N SER A 86 8.45 17.76 1.08
CA SER A 86 7.21 17.78 0.30
C SER A 86 7.38 17.42 -1.18
N ASN A 87 8.61 17.45 -1.71
CA ASN A 87 8.90 17.09 -3.10
C ASN A 87 9.36 15.63 -3.26
N CYS A 88 10.34 15.18 -2.46
CA CYS A 88 10.96 13.87 -2.61
C CYS A 88 10.67 12.89 -1.45
N HIS A 89 9.87 13.32 -0.48
CA HIS A 89 9.43 12.55 0.69
C HIS A 89 10.53 11.99 1.60
N GLU A 90 11.76 12.45 1.42
CA GLU A 90 12.86 12.05 2.28
C GLU A 90 12.71 12.64 3.69
N PRO A 91 13.04 11.88 4.75
CA PRO A 91 13.02 12.37 6.12
C PRO A 91 13.86 13.64 6.29
N THR A 92 13.37 14.53 7.13
CA THR A 92 14.06 15.78 7.48
C THR A 92 13.96 16.03 8.98
N ASP A 93 15.10 16.28 9.61
CA ASP A 93 15.18 16.64 11.03
C ASP A 93 14.93 18.14 11.27
N TYR A 94 14.66 18.90 10.19
CA TYR A 94 14.41 20.33 10.27
C TYR A 94 13.00 20.63 10.78
N THR A 95 12.93 21.41 11.86
CA THR A 95 11.69 21.84 12.53
C THR A 95 11.44 23.36 12.44
N GLY A 96 12.20 24.09 11.62
CA GLY A 96 12.15 25.55 11.50
C GLY A 96 11.38 26.09 10.28
N ILE A 97 10.91 27.33 10.36
CA ILE A 97 10.00 28.03 9.42
C ILE A 97 10.73 28.65 8.20
N LEU A 98 12.06 28.58 8.13
CA LEU A 98 12.82 29.19 7.04
C LEU A 98 12.84 28.28 5.81
N ASP A 99 12.74 28.85 4.60
CA ASP A 99 12.91 28.18 3.31
C ASP A 99 14.19 27.32 3.31
N ILE A 100 14.05 26.00 3.47
CA ILE A 100 15.18 25.08 3.51
C ILE A 100 15.30 24.37 2.18
N ASN A 101 16.52 24.33 1.64
CA ASN A 101 16.83 23.44 0.53
C ASN A 101 16.92 22.00 1.06
N CYS A 102 16.08 21.11 0.55
CA CYS A 102 16.15 19.69 0.86
C CYS A 102 17.57 19.16 0.56
N HIS A 103 18.20 18.46 1.50
CA HIS A 103 19.54 17.91 1.29
C HIS A 103 19.60 16.93 0.10
N TYR A 104 18.48 16.25 -0.18
CA TYR A 104 18.37 15.21 -1.19
C TYR A 104 18.03 15.76 -2.57
N CYS A 105 16.94 16.51 -2.71
CA CYS A 105 16.51 17.04 -4.01
C CYS A 105 16.98 18.46 -4.31
N ARG A 106 17.62 19.14 -3.34
CA ARG A 106 18.13 20.52 -3.43
C ARG A 106 17.09 21.61 -3.73
N VAL A 107 15.80 21.25 -3.75
CA VAL A 107 14.68 22.19 -3.91
C VAL A 107 14.35 22.82 -2.57
N LYS A 108 13.96 24.10 -2.57
CA LYS A 108 13.36 24.76 -1.41
C LYS A 108 12.06 24.06 -1.04
N ILE A 109 11.92 23.66 0.22
CA ILE A 109 10.76 22.93 0.69
C ILE A 109 10.19 23.55 1.95
N ASN A 110 8.87 23.41 2.07
CA ASN A 110 8.20 23.42 3.36
C ASN A 110 8.08 21.96 3.83
N PRO A 111 8.70 21.57 4.96
CA PRO A 111 8.54 20.22 5.51
C PRO A 111 7.07 19.90 5.77
N SER A 112 6.63 18.71 5.36
CA SER A 112 5.28 18.21 5.64
C SER A 112 5.35 16.99 6.56
N PRO A 113 4.44 16.87 7.54
CA PRO A 113 4.40 15.69 8.37
C PRO A 113 3.99 14.48 7.54
N ARG A 114 4.56 13.33 7.88
CA ARG A 114 4.24 12.05 7.29
C ARG A 114 4.03 11.02 8.38
N ALA A 115 2.89 10.34 8.33
CA ALA A 115 2.54 9.31 9.29
C ALA A 115 3.41 8.05 9.11
N PHE A 116 3.59 7.30 10.20
CA PHE A 116 4.10 5.93 10.14
C PHE A 116 3.56 5.10 11.30
N ILE A 117 3.49 3.79 11.09
CA ILE A 117 3.18 2.84 12.15
C ILE A 117 3.86 1.50 11.89
N ALA A 118 4.49 0.93 12.92
CA ALA A 118 5.00 -0.43 12.85
C ALA A 118 3.95 -1.42 13.34
N LEU A 119 3.72 -2.46 12.54
CA LEU A 119 2.74 -3.50 12.79
C LEU A 119 3.39 -4.87 12.72
N THR A 120 2.94 -5.78 13.57
CA THR A 120 3.21 -7.20 13.46
C THR A 120 1.99 -7.86 12.82
N ILE A 121 2.18 -8.50 11.67
CA ILE A 121 1.14 -9.31 11.03
C ILE A 121 1.37 -10.78 11.41
N LEU A 122 0.33 -11.45 11.92
CA LEU A 122 0.42 -12.83 12.41
C LEU A 122 -0.53 -13.75 11.65
N ASP A 123 -0.02 -14.89 11.19
CA ASP A 123 -0.79 -16.00 10.66
C ASP A 123 -0.47 -17.29 11.43
N ALA A 124 -1.08 -18.41 11.04
CA ALA A 124 -0.84 -19.71 11.68
C ALA A 124 0.60 -20.23 11.51
N THR A 125 1.42 -19.61 10.66
CA THR A 125 2.78 -20.04 10.33
C THR A 125 3.88 -19.17 10.91
N GLY A 126 3.55 -17.96 11.36
CA GLY A 126 4.52 -17.06 11.98
C GLY A 126 4.03 -15.63 12.07
N LYS A 127 5.01 -14.74 12.26
CA LYS A 127 4.79 -13.29 12.37
C LYS A 127 5.73 -12.54 11.44
N MET A 128 5.27 -11.41 10.90
CA MET A 128 6.07 -10.49 10.09
C MET A 128 5.98 -9.09 10.65
N ASP A 129 7.11 -8.54 11.08
CA ASP A 129 7.21 -7.13 11.47
C ASP A 129 7.28 -6.27 10.20
N THR A 130 6.39 -5.29 10.13
CA THR A 130 6.15 -4.45 8.97
C THR A 130 6.05 -2.98 9.36
N LEU A 131 6.24 -2.09 8.40
CA LEU A 131 6.10 -0.65 8.56
C LEU A 131 5.13 -0.11 7.50
N ALA A 132 4.11 0.63 7.91
CA ALA A 132 3.30 1.44 7.01
C ALA A 132 3.79 2.90 7.10
N LEU A 133 3.74 3.63 5.97
CA LEU A 133 4.24 5.00 5.84
C LEU A 133 3.26 5.86 5.05
N GLY A 134 3.19 7.15 5.37
CA GLY A 134 2.34 8.12 4.67
C GLY A 134 0.87 7.72 4.69
N GLU A 135 0.19 7.86 3.55
CA GLU A 135 -1.24 7.60 3.40
C GLU A 135 -1.67 6.22 3.87
N GLU A 136 -0.85 5.17 3.67
CA GLU A 136 -1.18 3.84 4.19
C GLU A 136 -1.16 3.78 5.72
N ALA A 137 -0.26 4.51 6.36
CA ALA A 137 -0.26 4.62 7.81
C ALA A 137 -1.47 5.44 8.30
N GLU A 138 -1.78 6.56 7.65
CA GLU A 138 -2.94 7.39 7.97
C GLU A 138 -4.23 6.58 7.88
N LYS A 139 -4.38 5.80 6.80
CA LYS A 139 -5.51 4.89 6.59
C LYS A 139 -5.65 3.86 7.70
N LEU A 140 -4.56 3.18 8.06
CA LEU A 140 -4.59 2.15 9.10
C LEU A 140 -4.93 2.74 10.48
N MET A 141 -4.42 3.94 10.76
CA MET A 141 -4.65 4.62 12.04
C MET A 141 -5.95 5.43 12.07
N SER A 142 -6.63 5.59 10.92
CA SER A 142 -7.77 6.49 10.71
C SER A 142 -7.50 7.92 11.21
N ILE A 143 -6.32 8.46 10.94
CA ILE A 143 -5.90 9.81 11.35
C ILE A 143 -4.84 10.38 10.41
N GLN A 144 -4.98 11.65 10.04
CA GLN A 144 -4.04 12.32 9.15
C GLN A 144 -2.74 12.73 9.87
N ALA A 145 -1.64 12.81 9.13
CA ALA A 145 -0.34 13.19 9.67
C ALA A 145 -0.32 14.61 10.26
N THR A 146 -1.13 15.53 9.73
CA THR A 146 -1.29 16.88 10.28
C THR A 146 -1.93 16.84 11.66
N GLU A 147 -2.99 16.06 11.85
CA GLU A 147 -3.64 15.88 13.15
C GLU A 147 -2.67 15.21 14.15
N LEU A 148 -1.88 14.24 13.69
CA LEU A 148 -0.84 13.61 14.52
C LEU A 148 0.20 14.61 15.05
N THR A 149 0.48 15.70 14.33
CA THR A 149 1.39 16.76 14.82
C THR A 149 0.75 17.68 15.86
N GLU A 150 -0.57 17.85 15.81
CA GLU A 150 -1.32 18.72 16.72
C GLU A 150 -1.59 18.05 18.08
N ILE A 151 -1.70 16.73 18.09
CA ILE A 151 -1.86 15.93 19.31
C ILE A 151 -0.56 16.03 20.13
N ASN A 152 -0.53 16.99 21.04
CA ASN A 152 0.58 17.23 21.97
C ASN A 152 0.85 16.00 22.84
N ASN A 153 2.06 15.89 23.39
CA ASN A 153 2.54 14.76 24.20
C ASN A 153 1.63 14.36 25.38
N GLN A 154 0.73 15.24 25.83
CA GLN A 154 -0.24 15.00 26.90
C GLN A 154 -1.41 14.09 26.49
N GLN A 155 -1.71 13.95 25.19
CA GLN A 155 -2.83 13.16 24.66
C GLN A 155 -2.39 11.81 24.06
N ASN A 156 -1.12 11.43 24.22
CA ASN A 156 -0.54 10.21 23.65
C ASN A 156 -1.31 8.93 24.04
N MET A 157 -1.88 8.86 25.24
CA MET A 157 -2.67 7.70 25.68
C MET A 157 -4.00 7.58 24.92
N ILE A 158 -4.67 8.72 24.65
CA ILE A 158 -5.92 8.76 23.89
C ILE A 158 -5.64 8.39 22.43
N LEU A 159 -4.58 8.96 21.85
CA LEU A 159 -4.13 8.63 20.51
C LEU A 159 -3.79 7.14 20.36
N LEU A 160 -3.02 6.59 21.30
CA LEU A 160 -2.68 5.17 21.28
C LEU A 160 -3.92 4.30 21.42
N HIS A 161 -4.88 4.67 22.26
CA HIS A 161 -6.15 3.95 22.40
C HIS A 161 -6.93 3.95 21.09
N HIS A 162 -7.06 5.11 20.43
CA HIS A 162 -7.71 5.24 19.12
C HIS A 162 -7.05 4.34 18.07
N ILE A 163 -5.72 4.44 17.92
CA ILE A 163 -4.96 3.62 16.97
C ILE A 163 -5.11 2.12 17.29
N THR A 164 -5.09 1.77 18.58
CA THR A 164 -5.31 0.38 19.03
C THR A 164 -6.67 -0.12 18.62
N GLN A 165 -7.74 0.65 18.82
CA GLN A 165 -9.08 0.27 18.37
C GLN A 165 -9.18 0.15 16.85
N ALA A 166 -8.46 1.00 16.11
CA ALA A 166 -8.48 1.00 14.66
C ALA A 166 -7.80 -0.23 14.03
N ILE A 167 -6.82 -0.84 14.71
CA ILE A 167 -5.93 -1.86 14.11
C ILE A 167 -5.93 -3.19 14.86
N GLN A 168 -5.92 -3.16 16.20
CA GLN A 168 -5.60 -4.32 17.02
C GLN A 168 -6.59 -5.47 16.78
N GLY A 169 -6.05 -6.60 16.35
CA GLY A 169 -6.83 -7.82 16.16
C GLY A 169 -7.58 -7.92 14.83
N LYS A 170 -7.58 -6.88 13.99
CA LYS A 170 -8.19 -6.92 12.65
C LYS A 170 -7.43 -7.84 11.71
N ARG A 171 -8.13 -8.46 10.76
CA ARG A 171 -7.49 -9.25 9.70
C ARG A 171 -7.18 -8.34 8.52
N LEU A 172 -5.91 -8.26 8.18
CA LEU A 172 -5.44 -7.47 7.05
C LEU A 172 -4.89 -8.37 5.95
N LEU A 173 -5.29 -8.09 4.72
CA LEU A 173 -4.61 -8.53 3.51
C LEU A 173 -3.62 -7.43 3.10
N CYS A 174 -2.33 -7.72 3.11
CA CYS A 174 -1.27 -6.74 2.88
C CYS A 174 -0.41 -7.14 1.68
N PHE A 175 -0.16 -6.18 0.79
CA PHE A 175 0.96 -6.28 -0.15
C PHE A 175 2.20 -5.68 0.50
N VAL A 176 3.21 -6.51 0.72
CA VAL A 176 4.46 -6.11 1.38
C VAL A 176 5.62 -6.12 0.40
N LYS A 177 6.57 -5.21 0.63
CA LYS A 177 7.88 -5.21 -0.02
C LYS A 177 9.00 -5.26 1.02
N LYS A 178 10.18 -5.68 0.63
CA LYS A 178 11.40 -5.52 1.43
C LYS A 178 11.68 -4.03 1.64
N ALA A 179 11.88 -3.64 2.89
CA ALA A 179 12.20 -2.26 3.24
C ALA A 179 13.53 -1.84 2.61
N THR A 180 13.53 -0.66 2.02
CA THR A 180 14.73 0.04 1.54
C THR A 180 15.63 0.40 2.74
N PRO A 181 16.93 0.65 2.51
CA PRO A 181 17.82 1.12 3.57
C PRO A 181 17.29 2.36 4.31
N ARG A 182 16.57 3.23 3.60
CA ARG A 182 15.97 4.46 4.13
C ARG A 182 14.79 4.15 5.06
N GLU A 183 13.85 3.33 4.62
CA GLU A 183 12.70 2.90 5.44
C GLU A 183 13.18 2.15 6.71
N LYS A 184 14.24 1.36 6.59
CA LYS A 184 14.91 0.72 7.73
C LYS A 184 15.53 1.72 8.70
N ALA A 185 16.09 2.82 8.22
CA ALA A 185 16.66 3.84 9.10
C ALA A 185 15.59 4.52 9.97
N ILE A 186 14.33 4.58 9.51
CA ILE A 186 13.23 5.17 10.27
C ILE A 186 12.91 4.31 11.51
N LYS A 187 12.67 3.00 11.34
CA LYS A 187 12.20 2.12 12.45
C LYS A 187 12.69 0.67 12.44
N GLY A 188 13.63 0.29 11.58
CA GLY A 188 14.36 -0.98 11.65
C GLY A 188 13.62 -2.23 11.13
N THR A 189 12.38 -2.13 10.64
CA THR A 189 11.65 -3.29 10.12
C THR A 189 12.17 -3.72 8.75
N ALA A 190 12.14 -5.03 8.48
CA ALA A 190 12.64 -5.58 7.22
C ALA A 190 11.66 -5.44 6.04
N PHE A 191 10.40 -5.13 6.32
CA PHE A 191 9.31 -5.07 5.35
C PHE A 191 8.47 -3.80 5.52
N THR A 192 7.93 -3.34 4.40
CA THR A 192 7.04 -2.17 4.31
C THR A 192 5.73 -2.60 3.68
N ILE A 193 4.61 -2.19 4.27
CA ILE A 193 3.27 -2.33 3.68
C ILE A 193 3.15 -1.28 2.58
N VAL A 194 2.87 -1.74 1.36
CA VAL A 194 2.63 -0.88 0.21
C VAL A 194 1.15 -0.57 0.07
N THR A 195 0.29 -1.57 0.33
CA THR A 195 -1.15 -1.38 0.47
C THR A 195 -1.74 -2.48 1.35
N SER A 196 -2.93 -2.22 1.90
CA SER A 196 -3.61 -3.07 2.85
C SER A 196 -5.13 -3.03 2.68
N TYR A 197 -5.81 -4.11 3.04
CA TYR A 197 -7.27 -4.20 3.01
C TYR A 197 -7.77 -4.93 4.26
N GLU A 198 -8.87 -4.46 4.85
CA GLU A 198 -9.55 -5.16 5.93
C GLU A 198 -10.40 -6.29 5.33
N VAL A 199 -10.11 -7.54 5.68
CA VAL A 199 -10.71 -8.72 5.04
C VAL A 199 -12.23 -8.75 5.25
N GLU A 200 -12.69 -8.31 6.41
CA GLU A 200 -14.10 -8.22 6.76
C GLU A 200 -14.86 -7.20 5.88
N GLN A 201 -14.23 -6.10 5.48
CA GLN A 201 -14.82 -5.11 4.57
C GLN A 201 -14.96 -5.67 3.15
N LEU A 202 -13.93 -6.37 2.66
CA LEU A 202 -13.96 -7.00 1.34
C LEU A 202 -15.11 -8.01 1.18
N ALA A 203 -15.41 -8.78 2.24
CA ALA A 203 -16.52 -9.73 2.23
C ALA A 203 -17.89 -9.04 2.15
N THR A 204 -18.02 -7.87 2.79
CA THR A 204 -19.26 -7.08 2.83
C THR A 204 -19.56 -6.42 1.48
N GLU A 205 -18.53 -5.88 0.82
CA GLU A 205 -18.66 -5.27 -0.51
C GLU A 205 -19.06 -6.30 -1.58
N GLN A 206 -18.50 -7.51 -1.52
CA GLN A 206 -18.87 -8.61 -2.41
C GLN A 206 -20.33 -9.04 -2.23
N GLN A 207 -20.81 -9.16 -0.98
CA GLN A 207 -22.22 -9.50 -0.71
C GLN A 207 -23.19 -8.41 -1.19
N THR A 208 -22.81 -7.14 -1.05
CA THR A 208 -23.65 -6.01 -1.47
C THR A 208 -23.77 -5.98 -3.00
N SER A 209 -22.69 -6.22 -3.74
CA SER A 209 -22.70 -6.29 -5.21
C SER A 209 -23.53 -7.45 -5.78
N LEU A 210 -23.63 -8.57 -5.06
CA LEU A 210 -24.44 -9.72 -5.43
C LEU A 210 -25.94 -9.48 -5.20
N ASN A 211 -26.31 -8.75 -4.15
CA ASN A 211 -27.71 -8.44 -3.84
C ASN A 211 -28.33 -7.49 -4.86
N PHE A 212 -27.57 -6.51 -5.39
CA PHE A 212 -28.05 -5.62 -6.45
C PHE A 212 -28.34 -6.32 -7.79
N HIS A 213 -27.79 -7.53 -8.02
CA HIS A 213 -28.06 -8.31 -9.23
C HIS A 213 -29.33 -9.17 -9.14
N ASN A 214 -29.87 -9.39 -7.94
CA ASN A 214 -31.07 -10.20 -7.73
C ASN A 214 -32.38 -9.39 -7.68
N ASP A 215 -32.31 -8.07 -7.59
CA ASP A 215 -33.50 -7.19 -7.57
C ASP A 215 -33.98 -6.77 -8.98
N TYR A 216 -33.38 -7.33 -10.04
CA TYR A 216 -33.77 -7.10 -11.45
C TYR A 216 -34.08 -8.40 -12.21
N ALA A 217 -34.32 -9.51 -11.51
CA ALA A 217 -34.72 -10.80 -12.10
C ALA A 217 -36.21 -11.11 -11.86
#